data_AF-A0A151CJF6-F1
#
_entry.id   AF-A0A151CJF6-F1
#
_cell.length_a   1.000
_cell.length_b   1.000
_cell.length_c   1.000
_cell.angle_alpha   90.00
_cell.angle_beta   90.00
_cell.angle_gamma   90.00
#
_symmetry.space_group_name_H-M   'P 1'
#
loop_
_entity.id
_entity.type
_entity.pdbx_description
1 polymer ?
#
loop_
_entity_poly.entity_id
_entity_poly.type
_entity_poly.pdbx_seq_one_letter_code
_entity_poly.pdbx_strand_id
1 'polypeptide(L)'
;MGIKKFIENVKEILELDEFENAGKKKSIKRLLKKLKARKEELEKSAKKKSDKKVSKEIKEELNIITLQIKKGEKILEELNSGNSQNKKTTKGEKNGKK
;
A
#
# COMPACT_ATOMS: atom_id res chain seq x y z
N MET A 1 3.31 -38.36 -10.03
CA MET A 1 3.11 -36.92 -9.71
C MET A 1 4.46 -36.32 -9.36
N GLY A 2 4.86 -35.22 -9.99
CA GLY A 2 6.10 -34.53 -9.59
C GLY A 2 5.91 -33.82 -8.24
N ILE A 3 6.97 -33.71 -7.44
CA ILE A 3 6.96 -33.04 -6.13
C ILE A 3 6.38 -31.63 -6.20
N LYS A 4 6.62 -30.88 -7.30
CA LYS A 4 6.02 -29.56 -7.53
C LYS A 4 4.49 -29.59 -7.56
N LYS A 5 3.89 -30.51 -8.31
CA LYS A 5 2.43 -30.67 -8.39
C LYS A 5 1.82 -31.10 -7.06
N PHE A 6 2.56 -31.91 -6.28
CA PHE A 6 2.13 -32.28 -4.93
C PHE A 6 2.09 -31.05 -4.00
N ILE A 7 3.15 -30.22 -4.03
CA ILE A 7 3.20 -28.98 -3.23
C ILE A 7 2.08 -28.02 -3.64
N GLU A 8 1.82 -27.85 -4.94
CA GLU A 8 0.72 -27.01 -5.44
C GLU A 8 -0.65 -27.52 -4.97
N ASN A 9 -0.94 -28.82 -5.12
CA ASN A 9 -2.18 -29.41 -4.61
C ASN A 9 -2.34 -29.24 -3.09
N VAL A 10 -1.27 -29.41 -2.32
CA VAL A 10 -1.32 -29.24 -0.86
C VAL A 10 -1.59 -27.78 -0.50
N LYS A 11 -0.98 -26.82 -1.20
CA LYS A 11 -1.26 -25.40 -1.00
C LYS A 11 -2.69 -25.02 -1.33
N GLU A 12 -3.25 -25.60 -2.40
CA GLU A 12 -4.62 -25.39 -2.83
C GLU A 12 -5.63 -26.00 -1.84
N ILE A 13 -5.44 -27.27 -1.45
CA ILE A 13 -6.31 -27.97 -0.48
C ILE A 13 -6.30 -27.28 0.89
N LEU A 14 -5.14 -26.76 1.30
CA LEU A 14 -4.99 -26.06 2.58
C LEU A 14 -5.25 -24.56 2.49
N GLU A 15 -5.63 -24.03 1.32
CA GLU A 15 -5.93 -22.61 1.08
C GLU A 15 -4.83 -21.66 1.62
N LEU A 16 -3.57 -22.08 1.55
CA LEU A 16 -2.46 -21.38 2.22
C LEU A 16 -2.22 -19.98 1.63
N ASP A 17 -2.55 -19.76 0.36
CA ASP A 17 -2.44 -18.47 -0.31
C ASP A 17 -3.45 -17.45 0.25
N GLU A 18 -4.66 -17.89 0.63
CA GLU A 18 -5.66 -17.02 1.26
C GLU A 18 -5.24 -16.63 2.67
N PHE A 19 -4.69 -17.58 3.42
CA PHE A 19 -4.15 -17.35 4.76
C PHE A 19 -3.01 -16.32 4.76
N GLU A 20 -2.05 -16.46 3.84
CA GLU A 20 -0.94 -15.51 3.70
C GLU A 20 -1.45 -14.10 3.33
N ASN A 21 -2.42 -14.02 2.42
CA ASN A 21 -3.04 -12.76 2.02
C ASN A 21 -3.82 -12.10 3.16
N ALA A 22 -4.52 -12.89 3.98
CA ALA A 22 -5.22 -12.39 5.17
C ALA A 22 -4.24 -11.79 6.20
N GLY A 23 -3.10 -12.45 6.43
CA GLY A 23 -2.02 -11.94 7.28
C GLY A 23 -1.46 -10.60 6.78
N LYS A 24 -1.16 -10.51 5.49
CA LYS A 24 -0.69 -9.27 4.83
C LYS A 24 -1.70 -8.13 4.96
N LYS A 25 -2.99 -8.39 4.66
CA LYS A 25 -4.09 -7.42 4.82
C LYS A 25 -4.17 -6.87 6.24
N LYS A 26 -4.10 -7.74 7.25
CA LYS A 26 -4.17 -7.34 8.67
C LYS A 26 -3.02 -6.43 9.05
N SER A 27 -1.80 -6.75 8.63
CA SER A 27 -0.61 -5.95 8.88
C SER A 27 -0.69 -4.56 8.24
N ILE A 28 -1.13 -4.48 6.99
CA ILE A 28 -1.29 -3.20 6.27
C ILE A 28 -2.38 -2.34 6.92
N LYS A 29 -3.54 -2.91 7.27
CA LYS A 29 -4.60 -2.19 7.99
C LYS A 29 -4.09 -1.60 9.30
N ARG A 30 -3.29 -2.37 10.06
CA ARG A 30 -2.71 -1.91 11.33
C ARG A 30 -1.71 -0.76 11.12
N LEU A 31 -0.89 -0.84 10.07
CA LEU A 31 0.05 0.24 9.72
C LEU A 31 -0.68 1.51 9.29
N LEU A 32 -1.67 1.39 8.42
CA LEU A 32 -2.49 2.52 7.98
C LEU A 32 -3.17 3.24 9.14
N LYS A 33 -3.69 2.49 10.12
CA LYS A 33 -4.29 3.07 11.33
C LYS A 33 -3.28 3.93 12.11
N LYS A 34 -2.04 3.45 12.26
CA LYS A 34 -0.97 4.20 12.93
C LYS A 34 -0.57 5.46 12.15
N LEU A 35 -0.44 5.36 10.82
CA LEU A 35 -0.11 6.49 9.97
C LEU A 35 -1.19 7.57 10.00
N LYS A 36 -2.48 7.18 10.00
CA LYS A 36 -3.61 8.11 10.12
C LYS A 36 -3.62 8.82 11.47
N ALA A 37 -3.42 8.09 12.57
CA ALA A 37 -3.29 8.69 13.90
C ALA A 37 -2.13 9.70 13.96
N ARG A 38 -0.96 9.32 13.42
CA ARG A 38 0.21 10.22 13.36
C ARG A 38 -0.06 11.47 12.52
N LYS A 39 -0.78 11.33 11.40
CA LYS A 39 -1.19 12.47 10.57
C LYS A 39 -2.06 13.45 11.38
N GLU A 40 -3.03 12.96 12.13
CA GLU A 40 -3.90 13.80 12.97
C GLU A 40 -3.12 14.52 14.07
N GLU A 41 -2.15 13.85 14.70
CA GLU A 41 -1.26 14.46 15.71
C GLU A 41 -0.43 15.59 15.11
N LEU A 42 0.12 15.39 13.91
CA LEU A 42 0.91 16.40 13.20
C LEU A 42 0.06 17.57 12.72
N GLU A 43 -1.15 17.33 12.24
CA GLU A 43 -2.09 18.39 11.87
C GLU A 43 -2.48 19.25 13.08
N LYS A 44 -2.66 18.64 14.26
CA LYS A 44 -2.88 19.38 15.52
C LYS A 44 -1.63 20.18 15.90
N SER A 45 -0.44 19.62 15.69
CA SER A 45 0.83 20.27 15.99
C SER A 45 1.12 21.43 15.04
N ALA A 46 0.75 21.30 13.76
CA ALA A 46 0.88 22.35 12.74
C ALA A 46 0.02 23.59 13.04
N LYS A 47 -1.13 23.42 13.72
CA LYS A 47 -2.03 24.51 14.11
C LYS A 47 -1.51 25.33 15.30
N LYS A 48 -0.60 24.77 16.10
CA LYS A 48 0.04 25.52 17.18
C LYS A 48 1.09 26.44 16.56
N LYS A 49 1.11 27.72 16.96
CA LYS A 49 2.14 28.69 16.55
C LYS A 49 3.51 28.06 16.78
N SER A 50 4.20 27.74 15.69
CA SER A 50 5.52 27.11 15.69
C SER A 50 6.44 27.89 14.77
N ASP A 51 7.73 27.83 15.08
CA ASP A 51 8.79 28.51 14.35
C ASP A 51 8.79 28.08 12.86
N LYS A 52 9.27 28.94 11.94
CA LYS A 52 9.29 28.68 10.49
C LYS A 52 9.98 27.35 10.15
N LYS A 53 11.03 26.98 10.89
CA LYS A 53 11.77 25.73 10.70
C LYS A 53 10.92 24.51 11.08
N VAL A 54 10.32 24.55 12.27
CA VAL A 54 9.42 23.50 12.77
C VAL A 54 8.20 23.32 11.85
N SER A 55 7.68 24.43 11.30
CA SER A 55 6.59 24.37 10.31
C SER A 55 6.98 23.65 9.01
N LYS A 56 8.22 23.78 8.54
CA LYS A 56 8.71 23.06 7.35
C LYS A 56 8.85 21.55 7.62
N GLU A 57 9.47 21.19 8.74
CA GLU A 57 9.65 19.78 9.14
C GLU A 57 8.29 19.07 9.28
N ILE A 58 7.30 19.71 9.92
CA ILE A 58 5.95 19.16 10.04
C ILE A 58 5.28 18.98 8.67
N LYS A 59 5.47 19.91 7.74
CA LYS A 59 4.92 19.79 6.37
C LYS A 59 5.58 18.65 5.58
N GLU A 60 6.89 18.47 5.72
CA GLU A 60 7.62 17.37 5.11
C GLU A 60 7.15 16.02 5.67
N GLU A 61 7.02 15.90 7.00
CA GLU A 61 6.52 14.69 7.66
C GLU A 61 5.08 14.38 7.20
N LEU A 62 4.20 15.38 7.12
CA LEU A 62 2.83 15.23 6.61
C LEU A 62 2.81 14.74 5.15
N ASN A 63 3.69 15.26 4.29
CA ASN A 63 3.80 14.82 2.91
C ASN A 63 4.24 13.35 2.83
N ILE A 64 5.27 12.96 3.60
CA ILE A 64 5.76 11.58 3.65
C ILE A 64 4.64 10.64 4.12
N ILE A 65 3.96 10.97 5.21
CA ILE A 65 2.88 10.15 5.77
C ILE A 65 1.74 10.01 4.76
N THR A 66 1.36 11.11 4.09
CA THR A 66 0.30 11.09 3.07
C THR A 66 0.67 10.17 1.90
N LEU A 67 1.91 10.24 1.42
CA LEU A 67 2.41 9.34 0.38
C LEU A 67 2.38 7.87 0.81
N GLN A 68 2.77 7.58 2.06
CA GLN A 68 2.77 6.21 2.57
C GLN A 68 1.35 5.67 2.80
N ILE A 69 0.40 6.51 3.24
CA ILE A 69 -1.01 6.13 3.33
C ILE A 69 -1.54 5.77 1.95
N LYS A 70 -1.31 6.60 0.93
CA LYS A 70 -1.76 6.32 -0.45
C LYS A 70 -1.18 5.02 -1.00
N LYS A 71 0.10 4.75 -0.74
CA LYS A 71 0.74 3.48 -1.10
C LYS A 71 0.11 2.29 -0.38
N GLY A 72 -0.08 2.39 0.93
CA GLY A 72 -0.69 1.32 1.72
C GLY A 72 -2.15 1.04 1.33
N GLU A 73 -2.92 2.06 0.99
CA GLU A 73 -4.30 1.92 0.50
C GLU A 73 -4.33 1.20 -0.86
N LYS A 74 -3.41 1.54 -1.77
CA LYS A 74 -3.28 0.84 -3.06
C LYS A 74 -2.92 -0.64 -2.89
N ILE A 75 -1.96 -0.97 -2.01
CA ILE A 75 -1.59 -2.37 -1.75
C ILE A 75 -2.76 -3.12 -1.11
N LEU A 76 -3.52 -2.46 -0.22
CA LEU A 76 -4.69 -3.08 0.40
C LEU A 76 -5.80 -3.37 -0.62
N GLU A 77 -6.01 -2.46 -1.58
CA GLU A 77 -6.91 -2.65 -2.72
C GLU A 77 -6.47 -3.84 -3.57
N GLU A 78 -5.20 -3.90 -3.96
CA GLU A 78 -4.62 -5.02 -4.74
C GLU A 78 -4.81 -6.38 -4.03
N LEU A 79 -4.63 -6.43 -2.71
CA LEU A 79 -4.88 -7.65 -1.92
C LEU A 79 -6.37 -8.00 -1.81
N ASN A 80 -7.27 -7.01 -1.79
CA ASN A 80 -8.71 -7.23 -1.67
C ASN A 80 -9.36 -7.62 -3.00
N SER A 81 -8.90 -7.06 -4.11
CA SER A 81 -9.39 -7.35 -5.46
C SER A 81 -8.95 -8.72 -6.00
N GLY A 82 -8.40 -9.58 -5.14
CA GLY A 82 -8.04 -10.96 -5.49
C GLY A 82 -7.19 -11.03 -6.75
N ASN A 83 -5.96 -10.49 -6.69
CA ASN A 83 -4.95 -10.72 -7.72
C ASN A 83 -5.44 -10.50 -9.17
N SER A 84 -6.21 -9.43 -9.43
CA SER A 84 -6.61 -9.07 -10.80
C SER A 84 -5.46 -8.39 -11.57
N GLN A 85 -4.62 -9.26 -12.12
CA GLN A 85 -3.88 -9.14 -13.38
C GLN A 85 -2.79 -8.06 -13.54
N ASN A 86 -1.59 -8.54 -13.87
CA ASN A 86 -0.98 -8.31 -15.19
C ASN A 86 -1.46 -7.03 -15.91
N LYS A 87 -1.12 -5.83 -15.38
CA LYS A 87 -1.37 -4.57 -16.09
C LYS A 87 -0.26 -4.38 -17.11
N LYS A 88 -0.45 -5.03 -18.27
CA LYS A 88 0.26 -4.81 -19.52
C LYS A 88 0.36 -3.31 -19.75
N THR A 89 1.57 -2.77 -19.64
CA THR A 89 1.91 -1.42 -20.06
C THR A 89 1.77 -1.35 -21.58
N THR A 90 0.63 -0.89 -22.07
CA THR A 90 0.55 -0.37 -23.44
C THR A 90 1.32 0.94 -23.47
N LYS A 91 2.59 0.83 -23.87
CA LYS A 91 3.42 1.94 -24.36
C LYS A 91 2.59 2.74 -25.37
N GLY A 92 2.53 4.05 -25.17
CA GLY A 92 1.90 4.97 -26.10
C GLY A 92 2.56 4.90 -27.48
N GLU A 93 1.80 4.50 -28.48
CA GLU A 93 2.03 4.87 -29.87
C GLU A 93 1.62 6.35 -30.02
N LYS A 94 2.59 7.25 -29.81
CA LYS A 94 2.52 8.57 -30.45
C LYS A 94 3.02 8.41 -31.88
N ASN A 95 2.14 8.00 -32.78
CA ASN A 95 2.40 8.15 -34.21
C ASN A 95 2.28 9.64 -34.54
N GLY A 96 3.43 10.24 -34.83
CA GLY A 96 3.49 11.49 -35.56
C GLY A 96 2.90 11.29 -36.95
N LYS A 97 2.14 12.27 -37.41
CA LYS A 97 2.06 12.59 -38.84
C LYS A 97 2.47 14.04 -39.01
N LYS A 98 3.60 14.17 -39.71
CA LYS A 98 3.96 15.35 -40.50
C LYS A 98 2.87 15.64 -41.51
#